data_AF-A0A4U7KKX8-F1
#
_entry.id   AF-A0A4U7KKX8-F1
#
_cell.length_a   1.000
_cell.length_b   1.000
_cell.length_c   1.000
_cell.angle_alpha   90.00
_cell.angle_beta   90.00
_cell.angle_gamma   90.00
#
_symmetry.space_group_name_H-M   'P 1'
#
loop_
_entity.id
_entity.type
_entity.pdbx_description
1 polymer ?
#
loop_
_entity_poly.entity_id
_entity_poly.type
_entity_poly.pdbx_seq_one_letter_code
_entity_poly.pdbx_strand_id
1 'polypeptide(L)'
;MTPPRRRFPNTHCPLPFHYAPVQSFLSQGKLYRSTPRLSNQRPAPATRAPRTGAIAAYQRTVNTHPAYVAPGAGEAIPGLLARAYTLTAPNAAPGRDEQRAFLALFNEVGEQSRLHMQNALHPENVSSQHRSPLESLRSKYAQLLQLLERDDNSDKLTGQLSEMERQSFERSIETLQAEHSLLQVAKGYASTFPHL
;
A
#
# COMPACT_ATOMS: atom_id res chain seq x y z
N MET A 1 50.20 -9.48 16.32
CA MET A 1 49.77 -8.29 15.55
C MET A 1 48.33 -8.52 15.10
N THR A 2 47.38 -7.82 15.70
CA THR A 2 45.94 -7.96 15.43
C THR A 2 45.54 -6.88 14.42
N PRO A 3 44.85 -7.19 13.31
CA PRO A 3 44.49 -6.15 12.34
C PRO A 3 43.40 -5.23 12.91
N PRO A 4 43.40 -3.94 12.56
CA PRO A 4 42.43 -2.99 13.08
C PRO A 4 41.03 -3.32 12.57
N ARG A 5 40.09 -3.52 13.50
CA ARG A 5 38.65 -3.55 13.21
C ARG A 5 38.26 -2.21 12.58
N ARG A 6 38.03 -2.20 11.26
CA ARG A 6 37.29 -1.11 10.61
C ARG A 6 35.91 -1.04 11.24
N ARG A 7 35.69 -0.06 12.13
CA ARG A 7 34.36 0.41 12.47
C ARG A 7 33.82 1.10 11.23
N PHE A 8 32.93 0.42 10.50
CA PHE A 8 32.09 1.12 9.53
C PHE A 8 31.20 2.08 10.33
N PRO A 9 31.15 3.38 9.97
CA PRO A 9 30.22 4.29 10.60
C PRO A 9 28.80 3.85 10.26
N ASN A 10 28.00 3.58 11.30
CA ASN A 10 26.54 3.59 11.24
C ASN A 10 26.11 4.98 10.79
N THR A 11 26.03 5.21 9.49
CA THR A 11 25.50 6.46 8.95
C THR A 11 24.03 6.25 8.62
N HIS A 12 23.21 6.16 9.67
CA HIS A 12 21.78 6.45 9.57
C HIS A 12 21.64 7.98 9.49
N CYS A 13 21.81 8.53 8.29
CA CYS A 13 21.29 9.84 7.94
C CYS A 13 20.39 9.65 6.72
N PRO A 14 19.05 9.68 6.85
CA PRO A 14 18.21 9.89 5.69
C PRO A 14 18.43 11.35 5.28
N LEU A 15 19.13 11.58 4.17
CA LEU A 15 19.22 12.92 3.59
C LEU A 15 17.79 13.38 3.26
N PRO A 16 17.31 14.51 3.81
CA PRO A 16 15.92 14.97 3.66
C PRO A 16 15.54 15.34 2.22
N PHE A 17 16.51 15.44 1.30
CA PHE A 17 16.31 15.99 -0.04
C PHE A 17 15.90 14.97 -1.11
N HIS A 18 15.97 13.65 -0.86
CA HIS A 18 15.72 12.64 -1.91
C HIS A 18 14.27 12.15 -2.03
N TYR A 19 13.39 12.53 -1.09
CA TYR A 19 12.00 12.02 -1.03
C TYR A 19 10.94 13.11 -1.21
N ALA A 20 11.33 14.29 -1.69
CA ALA A 20 10.43 15.41 -1.94
C ALA A 20 9.18 15.04 -2.79
N PRO A 21 9.27 14.14 -3.80
CA PRO A 21 8.08 13.71 -4.54
C PRO A 21 7.06 12.96 -3.67
N VAL A 22 7.54 12.04 -2.82
CA VAL A 22 6.69 11.26 -1.89
C VAL A 22 6.05 12.17 -0.84
N GLN A 23 6.84 13.09 -0.27
CA GLN A 23 6.35 14.05 0.72
C GLN A 23 5.33 15.03 0.14
N SER A 24 5.62 15.60 -1.04
CA SER A 24 4.71 16.51 -1.74
C SER A 24 3.37 15.84 -2.03
N PHE A 25 3.41 14.60 -2.52
CA PHE A 25 2.22 13.82 -2.86
C PHE A 25 1.33 13.57 -1.64
N LEU A 26 1.92 13.10 -0.54
CA LEU A 26 1.18 12.88 0.71
C LEU A 26 0.61 14.19 1.29
N SER A 27 1.34 15.30 1.13
CA SER A 27 0.94 16.62 1.68
C SER A 27 -0.26 17.19 0.95
N GLN A 28 -0.32 17.04 -0.38
CA GLN A 28 -1.46 17.45 -1.20
C GLN A 28 -2.74 16.70 -0.82
N GLY A 29 -2.63 15.41 -0.45
CA GLY A 29 -3.77 14.60 -0.01
C GLY A 29 -4.20 14.82 1.46
N LYS A 30 -3.57 15.73 2.23
CA LYS A 30 -3.72 15.82 3.71
C LYS A 30 -3.44 14.49 4.43
N LEU A 31 -2.70 13.60 3.80
CA LEU A 31 -2.35 12.26 4.29
C LEU A 31 -0.94 12.24 4.89
N TYR A 32 -0.17 13.30 4.67
CA TYR A 32 1.16 13.49 5.23
C TYR A 32 1.10 13.68 6.74
N ARG A 33 1.94 12.91 7.43
CA ARG A 33 2.33 13.15 8.81
C ARG A 33 3.80 13.54 8.79
N SER A 34 4.19 14.50 9.63
CA SER A 34 5.58 14.94 9.74
C SER A 34 6.54 13.83 10.18
N THR A 35 6.00 12.81 10.86
CA THR A 35 6.71 11.60 11.27
C THR A 35 5.80 10.39 11.02
N PRO A 36 6.34 9.25 10.56
CA PRO A 36 5.53 8.03 10.46
C PRO A 36 5.11 7.61 11.86
N ARG A 37 3.97 6.92 11.99
CA ARG A 37 3.62 6.35 13.32
C ARG A 37 4.61 5.26 13.72
N LEU A 38 5.16 4.55 12.73
CA LEU A 38 6.09 3.44 12.94
C LEU A 38 7.22 3.53 11.91
N SER A 39 8.46 3.57 12.41
CA SER A 39 9.67 3.59 11.58
C SER A 39 10.19 2.16 11.34
N ASN A 40 10.85 1.95 10.22
CA ASN A 40 11.53 0.69 9.95
C ASN A 40 12.68 0.49 10.96
N GLN A 41 12.72 -0.68 11.60
CA GLN A 41 13.81 -0.99 12.53
C GLN A 41 14.97 -1.72 11.85
N ARG A 42 14.76 -2.20 10.62
CA ARG A 42 15.73 -3.04 9.90
C ARG A 42 15.78 -2.70 8.40
N PRO A 43 16.90 -2.18 7.88
CA PRO A 43 17.07 -2.09 6.44
C PRO A 43 17.07 -3.48 5.81
N ALA A 44 16.69 -3.56 4.53
CA ALA A 44 16.76 -4.79 3.77
C ALA A 44 18.19 -5.38 3.79
N PRO A 45 18.37 -6.70 3.99
CA PRO A 45 19.70 -7.29 3.93
C PRO A 45 20.32 -7.05 2.56
N ALA A 46 21.54 -6.51 2.48
CA ALA A 46 22.13 -6.05 1.23
C ALA A 46 22.75 -7.16 0.34
N THR A 47 22.84 -8.40 0.83
CA THR A 47 23.59 -9.48 0.15
C THR A 47 22.93 -10.84 0.27
N ARG A 48 23.21 -11.71 -0.72
CA ARG A 48 22.71 -13.10 -0.90
C ARG A 48 23.23 -14.12 0.13
N ALA A 49 24.15 -13.73 1.02
CA ALA A 49 24.72 -14.59 2.07
C ALA A 49 24.21 -14.34 3.52
N PRO A 50 22.92 -14.04 3.80
CA PRO A 50 22.46 -14.05 5.18
C PRO A 50 22.34 -15.50 5.66
N ARG A 51 22.78 -15.78 6.89
CA ARG A 51 22.46 -17.05 7.57
C ARG A 51 20.95 -17.27 7.47
N THR A 52 20.50 -18.46 7.07
CA THR A 52 19.09 -18.82 6.80
C THR A 52 18.11 -18.32 7.88
N GLY A 53 18.51 -18.35 9.16
CA GLY A 53 17.71 -17.81 10.27
C GLY A 53 17.50 -16.28 10.25
N ALA A 54 18.46 -15.51 9.75
CA ALA A 54 18.33 -14.06 9.61
C ALA A 54 17.35 -13.66 8.50
N ILE A 55 17.30 -14.43 7.40
CA ILE A 55 16.30 -14.22 6.33
C ILE A 55 14.90 -14.52 6.86
N ALA A 56 14.71 -15.65 7.55
CA ALA A 56 13.41 -16.03 8.08
C ALA A 56 12.88 -15.00 9.11
N ALA A 57 13.74 -14.49 9.99
CA ALA A 57 13.37 -13.43 10.93
C ALA A 57 13.05 -12.10 10.22
N TYR A 58 13.79 -11.78 9.15
CA TYR A 58 13.52 -10.61 8.33
C TYR A 58 12.19 -10.72 7.58
N GLN A 59 11.93 -11.84 6.91
CA GLN A 59 10.66 -12.11 6.21
C GLN A 59 9.47 -12.03 7.17
N ARG A 60 9.60 -12.59 8.38
CA ARG A 60 8.57 -12.44 9.42
C ARG A 60 8.32 -10.96 9.74
N THR A 61 9.38 -10.17 9.88
CA THR A 61 9.27 -8.73 10.17
C THR A 61 8.58 -7.98 9.02
N VAL A 62 8.95 -8.26 7.77
CA VAL A 62 8.32 -7.63 6.59
C VAL A 62 6.84 -8.00 6.49
N ASN A 63 6.47 -9.23 6.86
CA ASN A 63 5.09 -9.69 6.79
C ASN A 63 4.20 -9.13 7.90
N THR A 64 4.76 -8.70 9.04
CA THR A 64 3.96 -8.31 10.22
C THR A 64 4.11 -6.85 10.62
N HIS A 65 5.18 -6.17 10.22
CA HIS A 65 5.47 -4.81 10.69
C HIS A 65 4.87 -3.78 9.74
N PRO A 66 4.02 -2.85 10.22
CA PRO A 66 3.28 -1.88 9.38
C PRO A 66 4.14 -0.79 8.73
N ALA A 67 5.46 -0.82 8.97
CA ALA A 67 6.44 -0.01 8.23
C ALA A 67 6.83 -0.65 6.89
N TYR A 68 6.29 -1.83 6.55
CA TYR A 68 6.47 -2.49 5.27
C TYR A 68 5.13 -2.75 4.60
N VAL A 69 5.11 -2.69 3.27
CA VAL A 69 4.06 -3.31 2.48
C VAL A 69 4.35 -4.80 2.46
N ALA A 70 3.52 -5.59 3.14
CA ALA A 70 3.65 -7.03 3.17
C ALA A 70 3.47 -7.64 1.75
N PRO A 71 4.11 -8.78 1.43
CA PRO A 71 3.88 -9.49 0.16
C PRO A 71 2.41 -9.87 -0.08
N GLY A 72 1.68 -10.16 1.00
CA GLY A 72 0.23 -10.40 0.99
C GLY A 72 -0.64 -9.13 1.00
N ALA A 73 -0.06 -7.93 0.89
CA ALA A 73 -0.85 -6.70 0.88
C ALA A 73 -1.88 -6.71 -0.26
N GLY A 74 -3.10 -6.26 0.06
CA GLY A 74 -4.22 -6.27 -0.88
C GLY A 74 -4.79 -7.67 -1.19
N GLU A 75 -4.60 -8.66 -0.32
CA GLU A 75 -5.24 -9.99 -0.46
C GLU A 75 -6.78 -9.95 -0.50
N ALA A 76 -7.40 -8.91 0.08
CA ALA A 76 -8.84 -8.70 -0.01
C ALA A 76 -9.32 -8.23 -1.39
N ILE A 77 -8.44 -7.66 -2.22
CA ILE A 77 -8.81 -7.01 -3.49
C ILE A 77 -9.38 -8.01 -4.51
N PRO A 78 -8.81 -9.22 -4.72
CA PRO A 78 -9.43 -10.20 -5.61
C PRO A 78 -10.86 -10.59 -5.21
N GLY A 79 -11.13 -10.74 -3.90
CA GLY A 79 -12.48 -11.01 -3.40
C GLY A 79 -13.43 -9.83 -3.61
N LEU A 80 -12.93 -8.61 -3.37
CA LEU A 80 -13.65 -7.37 -3.63
C LEU A 80 -14.00 -7.20 -5.11
N LEU A 81 -13.05 -7.48 -6.01
CA LEU A 81 -13.24 -7.49 -7.46
C LEU A 81 -14.30 -8.51 -7.88
N ALA A 82 -14.21 -9.75 -7.39
CA ALA A 82 -15.21 -10.78 -7.68
C ALA A 82 -16.61 -10.33 -7.26
N ARG A 83 -16.74 -9.71 -6.08
CA ARG A 83 -18.01 -9.16 -5.61
C ARG A 83 -18.49 -8.00 -6.48
N ALA A 84 -17.60 -7.09 -6.87
CA ALA A 84 -17.94 -5.99 -7.76
C ALA A 84 -18.48 -6.52 -9.09
N TYR A 85 -17.80 -7.49 -9.71
CA TYR A 85 -18.27 -8.12 -10.95
C TYR A 85 -19.66 -8.74 -10.83
N THR A 86 -19.96 -9.39 -9.71
CA THR A 86 -21.31 -9.93 -9.45
C THR A 86 -22.37 -8.83 -9.39
N LEU A 87 -22.08 -7.74 -8.68
CA LEU A 87 -23.02 -6.61 -8.51
C LEU A 87 -23.18 -5.79 -9.79
N THR A 88 -22.18 -5.75 -10.66
CA THR A 88 -22.21 -4.96 -11.90
C THR A 88 -22.63 -5.75 -13.13
N ALA A 89 -22.96 -7.05 -12.99
CA ALA A 89 -23.34 -7.91 -14.11
C ALA A 89 -24.56 -7.35 -14.88
N PRO A 90 -24.75 -7.68 -16.18
CA PRO A 90 -25.80 -7.09 -17.01
C PRO A 90 -27.23 -7.22 -16.45
N ASN A 91 -27.52 -8.32 -15.73
CA ASN A 91 -28.83 -8.59 -15.14
C ASN A 91 -28.83 -8.49 -13.60
N ALA A 92 -27.76 -7.94 -13.02
CA ALA A 92 -27.70 -7.73 -11.58
C ALA A 92 -28.61 -6.55 -11.20
N ALA A 93 -29.43 -6.75 -10.19
CA ALA A 93 -30.22 -5.71 -9.54
C ALA A 93 -29.84 -5.66 -8.06
N PRO A 94 -28.61 -5.19 -7.75
CA PRO A 94 -28.07 -5.31 -6.40
C PRO A 94 -28.91 -4.52 -5.41
N GLY A 95 -29.30 -5.19 -4.32
CA GLY A 95 -30.02 -4.57 -3.22
C GLY A 95 -29.13 -3.65 -2.38
N ARG A 96 -29.76 -2.80 -1.58
CA ARG A 96 -29.05 -1.89 -0.66
C ARG A 96 -28.10 -2.63 0.28
N ASP A 97 -28.49 -3.78 0.81
CA ASP A 97 -27.66 -4.55 1.75
C ASP A 97 -26.42 -5.15 1.08
N GLU A 98 -26.54 -5.56 -0.18
CA GLU A 98 -25.42 -6.09 -0.96
C GLU A 98 -24.39 -4.99 -1.29
N GLN A 99 -24.88 -3.81 -1.68
CA GLN A 99 -24.06 -2.62 -1.91
C GLN A 99 -23.39 -2.14 -0.60
N ARG A 100 -24.09 -2.16 0.53
CA ARG A 100 -23.51 -1.83 1.85
C ARG A 100 -22.42 -2.80 2.26
N ALA A 101 -22.64 -4.09 2.06
CA ALA A 101 -21.64 -5.11 2.36
C ALA A 101 -20.40 -4.99 1.44
N PHE A 102 -20.59 -4.60 0.18
CA PHE A 102 -19.48 -4.23 -0.70
C PHE A 102 -18.75 -2.98 -0.19
N LEU A 103 -19.47 -1.91 0.16
CA LEU A 103 -18.90 -0.67 0.68
C LEU A 103 -18.08 -0.91 1.96
N ALA A 104 -18.55 -1.77 2.86
CA ALA A 104 -17.83 -2.08 4.10
C ALA A 104 -16.44 -2.68 3.79
N LEU A 105 -16.36 -3.64 2.88
CA LEU A 105 -15.10 -4.23 2.43
C LEU A 105 -14.23 -3.20 1.68
N PHE A 106 -14.85 -2.37 0.86
CA PHE A 106 -14.16 -1.32 0.11
C PHE A 106 -13.49 -0.31 1.05
N ASN A 107 -14.19 0.12 2.10
CA ASN A 107 -13.68 1.05 3.10
C ASN A 107 -12.56 0.43 3.95
N GLU A 108 -12.61 -0.87 4.24
CA GLU A 108 -11.51 -1.57 4.90
C GLU A 108 -10.22 -1.50 4.05
N VAL A 109 -10.34 -1.74 2.74
CA VAL A 109 -9.21 -1.60 1.80
C VAL A 109 -8.73 -0.14 1.75
N GLY A 110 -9.63 0.84 1.80
CA GLY A 110 -9.31 2.26 1.89
C GLY A 110 -8.53 2.63 3.17
N GLU A 111 -8.92 2.10 4.33
CA GLU A 111 -8.18 2.35 5.59
C GLU A 111 -6.81 1.66 5.59
N GLN A 112 -6.71 0.44 5.04
CA GLN A 112 -5.40 -0.22 4.85
C GLN A 112 -4.48 0.63 3.96
N SER A 113 -5.02 1.14 2.85
CA SER A 113 -4.33 2.04 1.93
C SER A 113 -3.79 3.28 2.63
N ARG A 114 -4.63 3.91 3.45
CA ARG A 114 -4.27 5.04 4.29
C ARG A 114 -3.14 4.72 5.27
N LEU A 115 -3.17 3.54 5.89
CA LEU A 115 -2.12 3.10 6.81
C LEU A 115 -0.78 2.87 6.09
N HIS A 116 -0.79 2.32 4.88
CA HIS A 116 0.42 2.17 4.08
C HIS A 116 1.03 3.53 3.73
N MET A 117 0.21 4.47 3.24
CA MET A 117 0.65 5.83 2.91
C MET A 117 1.30 6.56 4.10
N GLN A 118 0.73 6.38 5.30
CA GLN A 118 1.23 7.03 6.53
C GLN A 118 2.43 6.34 7.16
N ASN A 119 2.70 5.07 6.83
CA ASN A 119 3.77 4.29 7.44
C ASN A 119 4.71 3.72 6.38
N ALA A 120 4.33 2.64 5.70
CA ALA A 120 5.22 1.92 4.79
C ALA A 120 5.75 2.79 3.63
N LEU A 121 4.90 3.63 3.04
CA LEU A 121 5.24 4.52 1.94
C LEU A 121 5.67 5.92 2.41
N HIS A 122 5.83 6.10 3.72
CA HIS A 122 6.37 7.34 4.27
C HIS A 122 7.83 7.54 3.77
N PRO A 123 8.26 8.79 3.51
CA PRO A 123 9.64 9.10 3.09
C PRO A 123 10.75 8.41 3.90
N GLU A 124 10.56 8.28 5.21
CA GLU A 124 11.53 7.59 6.09
C GLU A 124 11.58 6.07 5.90
N ASN A 125 10.51 5.48 5.39
CA ASN A 125 10.34 4.03 5.30
C ASN A 125 10.44 3.49 3.86
N VAL A 126 10.25 4.34 2.85
CA VAL A 126 10.12 3.94 1.45
C VAL A 126 11.37 3.22 0.92
N SER A 127 12.56 3.59 1.40
CA SER A 127 13.83 2.97 1.00
C SER A 127 14.00 1.53 1.48
N SER A 128 13.26 1.13 2.51
CA SER A 128 13.30 -0.24 3.06
C SER A 128 12.22 -1.15 2.46
N GLN A 129 11.41 -0.64 1.52
CA GLN A 129 10.40 -1.45 0.84
C GLN A 129 11.02 -2.40 -0.18
N HIS A 130 10.21 -3.37 -0.61
CA HIS A 130 10.59 -4.32 -1.65
C HIS A 130 9.77 -4.09 -2.91
N ARG A 131 10.47 -4.09 -4.05
CA ARG A 131 9.86 -3.80 -5.34
C ARG A 131 8.71 -4.75 -5.71
N SER A 132 8.87 -6.05 -5.48
CA SER A 132 7.88 -7.08 -5.82
C SER A 132 6.53 -6.84 -5.11
N PRO A 133 6.47 -6.72 -3.76
CA PRO A 133 5.23 -6.35 -3.05
C PRO A 133 4.59 -5.04 -3.54
N LEU A 134 5.38 -3.99 -3.79
CA LEU A 134 4.84 -2.71 -4.28
C LEU A 134 4.22 -2.84 -5.67
N GLU A 135 4.87 -3.56 -6.59
CA GLU A 135 4.37 -3.81 -7.94
C GLU A 135 3.10 -4.67 -7.94
N SER A 136 3.08 -5.72 -7.11
CA SER A 136 1.91 -6.59 -6.92
C SER A 136 0.72 -5.79 -6.40
N LEU A 137 0.90 -5.01 -5.32
CA LEU A 137 -0.16 -4.18 -4.75
C LEU A 137 -0.67 -3.14 -5.76
N ARG A 138 0.23 -2.46 -6.47
CA ARG A 138 -0.13 -1.50 -7.51
C ARG A 138 -0.98 -2.13 -8.61
N SER A 139 -0.59 -3.32 -9.08
CA SER A 139 -1.35 -4.05 -10.11
C SER A 139 -2.77 -4.40 -9.64
N LYS A 140 -2.94 -4.79 -8.37
CA LYS A 140 -4.26 -5.06 -7.79
C LYS A 140 -5.12 -3.80 -7.74
N TYR A 141 -4.56 -2.66 -7.31
CA TYR A 141 -5.29 -1.39 -7.34
C TYR A 141 -5.63 -0.92 -8.74
N ALA A 142 -4.73 -1.09 -9.72
CA ALA A 142 -5.01 -0.75 -11.11
C ALA A 142 -6.24 -1.50 -11.65
N GLN A 143 -6.36 -2.81 -11.37
CA GLN A 143 -7.53 -3.61 -11.76
C GLN A 143 -8.82 -3.13 -11.09
N LEU A 144 -8.75 -2.79 -9.80
CA LEU A 144 -9.90 -2.27 -9.05
C LEU A 144 -10.35 -0.90 -9.59
N LEU A 145 -9.42 0.04 -9.78
CA LEU A 145 -9.72 1.38 -10.29
C LEU A 145 -10.27 1.32 -11.72
N GLN A 146 -9.70 0.47 -12.59
CA GLN A 146 -10.20 0.27 -13.95
C GLN A 146 -11.64 -0.26 -13.98
N LEU A 147 -12.02 -1.09 -13.00
CA LEU A 147 -13.41 -1.55 -12.89
C LEU A 147 -14.35 -0.39 -12.54
N LEU A 148 -13.92 0.52 -11.67
CA LEU A 148 -14.71 1.66 -11.19
C LEU A 148 -14.82 2.80 -12.21
N GLU A 149 -13.82 2.98 -13.06
CA GLU A 149 -13.81 3.96 -14.15
C GLU A 149 -14.83 3.68 -15.26
N ARG A 150 -15.47 2.51 -15.26
CA ARG A 150 -16.57 2.21 -16.17
C ARG A 150 -17.83 2.91 -15.66
N ASP A 151 -18.35 3.86 -16.44
CA ASP A 151 -19.45 4.77 -16.05
C ASP A 151 -20.65 4.04 -15.41
N ASP A 152 -21.05 2.88 -15.94
CA ASP A 152 -22.20 2.12 -15.40
C ASP A 152 -21.92 1.37 -14.10
N ASN A 153 -20.66 1.10 -13.78
CA ASN A 153 -20.30 0.24 -12.64
C ASN A 153 -20.46 0.97 -11.31
N SER A 154 -20.07 2.24 -11.26
CA SER A 154 -20.17 3.03 -10.02
C SER A 154 -21.63 3.16 -9.57
N ASP A 155 -22.54 3.49 -10.50
CA ASP A 155 -23.98 3.55 -10.21
C ASP A 155 -24.56 2.20 -9.77
N LYS A 156 -24.12 1.09 -10.37
CA LYS A 156 -24.55 -0.25 -9.94
C LYS A 156 -24.01 -0.63 -8.56
N LEU A 157 -22.86 -0.12 -8.17
CA LEU A 157 -22.24 -0.39 -6.86
C LEU A 157 -22.79 0.51 -5.75
N THR A 158 -23.27 1.71 -6.08
CA THR A 158 -23.66 2.72 -5.08
C THR A 158 -25.09 3.26 -5.23
N GLY A 159 -25.85 2.82 -6.22
CA GLY A 159 -27.14 3.40 -6.59
C GLY A 159 -28.21 3.37 -5.49
N GLN A 160 -28.17 2.39 -4.59
CA GLN A 160 -29.09 2.24 -3.45
C GLN A 160 -28.51 2.77 -2.12
N LEU A 161 -27.28 3.27 -2.14
CA LEU A 161 -26.61 3.83 -0.98
C LEU A 161 -27.11 5.25 -0.69
N SER A 162 -27.10 5.61 0.59
CA SER A 162 -27.33 7.00 1.02
C SER A 162 -26.20 7.91 0.57
N GLU A 163 -26.46 9.22 0.56
CA GLU A 163 -25.48 10.24 0.21
C GLU A 163 -24.19 10.13 1.05
N MET A 164 -24.32 9.92 2.35
CA MET A 164 -23.16 9.75 3.25
C MET A 164 -22.33 8.51 2.89
N GLU A 165 -22.98 7.41 2.47
CA GLU A 165 -22.31 6.18 2.07
C GLU A 165 -21.60 6.33 0.72
N ARG A 166 -22.20 7.07 -0.21
CA ARG A 166 -21.57 7.44 -1.50
C ARG A 166 -20.34 8.31 -1.29
N GLN A 167 -20.41 9.32 -0.43
CA GLN A 167 -19.25 10.14 -0.08
C GLN A 167 -18.13 9.32 0.58
N SER A 168 -18.47 8.32 1.39
CA SER A 168 -17.49 7.40 1.95
C SER A 168 -16.80 6.57 0.87
N PHE A 169 -17.58 6.08 -0.10
CA PHE A 169 -17.07 5.36 -1.26
C PHE A 169 -16.10 6.21 -2.09
N GLU A 170 -16.49 7.44 -2.42
CA GLU A 170 -15.66 8.39 -3.17
C GLU A 170 -14.34 8.70 -2.47
N ARG A 171 -14.36 8.97 -1.15
CA ARG A 171 -13.13 9.18 -0.36
C ARG A 171 -12.21 7.96 -0.37
N SER A 172 -12.78 6.76 -0.34
CA SER A 172 -12.01 5.53 -0.45
C SER A 172 -11.40 5.40 -1.85
N ILE A 173 -12.09 5.76 -2.93
CA ILE A 173 -11.52 5.83 -4.29
C ILE A 173 -10.34 6.80 -4.32
N GLU A 174 -10.52 8.03 -3.83
CA GLU A 174 -9.45 9.04 -3.79
C GLU A 174 -8.22 8.52 -3.04
N THR A 175 -8.44 7.85 -1.92
CA THR A 175 -7.37 7.25 -1.09
C THR A 175 -6.62 6.17 -1.87
N LEU A 176 -7.33 5.29 -2.58
CA LEU A 176 -6.73 4.23 -3.38
C LEU A 176 -5.99 4.78 -4.61
N GLN A 177 -6.52 5.80 -5.28
CA GLN A 177 -5.84 6.49 -6.37
C GLN A 177 -4.56 7.18 -5.88
N ALA A 178 -4.61 7.78 -4.69
CA ALA A 178 -3.46 8.39 -4.06
C ALA A 178 -2.37 7.34 -3.80
N GLU A 179 -2.70 6.22 -3.14
CA GLU A 179 -1.71 5.18 -2.89
C GLU A 179 -1.20 4.55 -4.18
N HIS A 180 -2.06 4.28 -5.17
CA HIS A 180 -1.65 3.73 -6.46
C HIS A 180 -0.58 4.61 -7.13
N SER A 181 -0.78 5.92 -7.11
CA SER A 181 0.19 6.91 -7.63
C SER A 181 1.46 6.96 -6.79
N LEU A 182 1.34 6.85 -5.47
CA LEU A 182 2.48 6.82 -4.56
C LEU A 182 3.33 5.56 -4.74
N LEU A 183 2.71 4.40 -4.97
CA LEU A 183 3.38 3.13 -5.25
C LEU A 183 4.21 3.22 -6.54
N GLN A 184 3.73 3.94 -7.55
CA GLN A 184 4.48 4.20 -8.79
C GLN A 184 5.79 4.95 -8.51
N VAL A 185 5.76 5.95 -7.62
CA VAL A 185 6.93 6.74 -7.22
C VAL A 185 7.84 5.95 -6.28
N ALA A 186 7.26 5.32 -5.25
CA ALA A 186 7.96 4.56 -4.21
C ALA A 186 8.81 3.41 -4.77
N LYS A 187 8.35 2.78 -5.86
CA LYS A 187 9.10 1.75 -6.58
C LYS A 187 10.52 2.18 -6.99
N GLY A 188 10.74 3.46 -7.27
CA GLY A 188 12.07 4.00 -7.62
C GLY A 188 13.06 3.99 -6.45
N TYR A 189 12.57 3.91 -5.22
CA TYR A 189 13.36 3.94 -4.00
C TYR A 189 13.44 2.56 -3.30
N ALA A 190 12.62 1.60 -3.73
CA ALA A 190 12.52 0.29 -3.12
C ALA A 190 13.69 -0.64 -3.51
N SER A 191 14.06 -1.53 -2.58
CA SER A 191 15.07 -2.56 -2.82
C SER A 191 14.54 -3.67 -3.73
N THR A 192 15.41 -4.22 -4.59
CA THR A 192 15.15 -5.42 -5.39
C THR A 192 15.40 -6.72 -4.64
N PHE A 193 16.02 -6.65 -3.45
CA PHE A 193 16.38 -7.81 -2.63
C PHE A 193 15.95 -7.62 -1.16
N PRO A 194 15.60 -8.71 -0.43
CA PRO A 194 15.28 -10.05 -0.93
C PRO A 194 14.12 -10.07 -1.92
N HIS A 195 14.09 -11.11 -2.77
CA HIS A 195 12.90 -11.42 -3.55
C HIS A 195 11.87 -12.01 -2.58
N LEU A 196 10.81 -11.23 -2.34
CA LEU A 196 9.68 -11.58 -1.50
C LEU A 196 8.43 -11.77 -2.36
#